data_AF-A0A9D5EKR1-F1
#
_entry.id   AF-A0A9D5EKR1-F1
#
_cell.length_a   1.000
_cell.length_b   1.000
_cell.length_c   1.000
_cell.angle_alpha   90.00
_cell.angle_beta   90.00
_cell.angle_gamma   90.00
#
_symmetry.space_group_name_H-M   'P 1'
#
loop_
_entity.id
_entity.type
_entity.pdbx_description
1 polymer ?
#
loop_
_entity_poly.entity_id
_entity_poly.type
_entity_poly.pdbx_seq_one_letter_code
_entity_poly.pdbx_strand_id
1 'polypeptide(L)'
;MELSVLVQHTAGNGFRAWCGEPIPASAEGATREEALARLRATLEGKVQGVEVVRLTIPTLGQVAEPTGTTGDEQLDDPEVVARWVAAFDAIPPLQMTTEEETAWKIARLSQRVADRFSVDRIVAQLPGNTG
;
A
#
# COMPACT_ATOMS: atom_id res chain seq x y z
N MET A 1 -6.16 9.26 -9.04
CA MET A 1 -7.51 8.66 -8.85
C MET A 1 -8.24 9.45 -7.78
N GLU A 2 -9.54 9.68 -7.92
CA GLU A 2 -10.36 10.42 -6.94
C GLU A 2 -11.14 9.44 -6.06
N LEU A 3 -10.96 9.51 -4.74
CA LEU A 3 -11.66 8.67 -3.76
C LEU A 3 -12.46 9.54 -2.80
N SER A 4 -13.72 9.15 -2.55
CA SER A 4 -14.53 9.75 -1.47
C SER A 4 -14.13 9.12 -0.15
N VAL A 5 -13.60 9.92 0.79
CA VAL A 5 -13.18 9.49 2.12
C VAL A 5 -14.10 10.11 3.16
N LEU A 6 -14.54 9.31 4.14
CA LEU A 6 -15.26 9.82 5.30
C LEU A 6 -14.28 10.11 6.42
N VAL A 7 -14.36 11.30 6.99
CA VAL A 7 -13.55 11.75 8.13
C VAL A 7 -14.47 12.03 9.32
N GLN A 8 -14.24 11.35 10.44
CA GLN A 8 -14.97 11.57 11.68
C GLN A 8 -14.03 12.13 12.75
N HIS A 9 -14.52 13.12 13.50
CA HIS A 9 -13.82 13.64 14.66
C HIS A 9 -13.98 12.70 15.88
N THR A 10 -12.88 12.38 16.55
CA THR A 10 -12.85 11.47 17.70
C THR A 10 -12.59 12.25 18.99
N ALA A 11 -13.13 11.77 20.12
CA ALA A 11 -12.85 12.37 21.42
C ALA A 11 -11.33 12.35 21.69
N GLY A 12 -10.73 13.53 21.89
CA GLY A 12 -9.28 13.68 22.11
C GLY A 12 -8.49 14.34 20.97
N ASN A 13 -9.12 15.18 20.13
CA ASN A 13 -8.49 15.89 18.99
C ASN A 13 -7.91 14.95 17.91
N GLY A 14 -8.45 13.74 17.77
CA GLY A 14 -8.04 12.76 16.76
C GLY A 14 -9.01 12.69 15.59
N PHE A 15 -8.50 12.45 14.38
CA PHE A 15 -9.31 12.21 13.18
C PHE A 15 -9.28 10.73 12.81
N ARG A 16 -10.44 10.16 12.50
CA ARG A 16 -10.56 8.81 11.95
C ARG A 16 -11.05 8.92 10.51
N ALA A 17 -10.30 8.34 9.57
CA ALA A 17 -10.65 8.31 8.15
C ALA A 17 -10.90 6.87 7.66
N TRP A 18 -11.88 6.70 6.79
CA TRP A 18 -12.22 5.41 6.17
C TRP A 18 -12.36 5.53 4.65
N CYS A 19 -11.76 4.60 3.89
CA CYS A 19 -12.03 4.41 2.46
C CYS A 19 -12.81 3.10 2.24
N GLY A 20 -13.97 3.18 1.59
CA GLY A 20 -14.89 2.07 1.35
C GLY A 20 -16.27 2.57 0.94
N GLU A 21 -17.24 1.68 0.69
CA GLU A 21 -18.65 2.08 0.49
C GLU A 21 -19.09 2.91 1.71
N PRO A 22 -19.28 4.25 1.57
CA PRO A 22 -19.11 5.15 2.70
C PRO A 22 -20.16 4.88 3.77
N ILE A 23 -21.37 4.53 3.36
CA ILE A 23 -22.49 4.17 4.21
C ILE A 23 -23.30 3.17 3.38
N PRO A 24 -23.62 1.96 3.87
CA PRO A 24 -24.59 1.10 3.22
C PRO A 24 -25.95 1.83 3.27
N ALA A 25 -26.24 2.56 2.20
CA ALA A 25 -27.44 3.34 2.01
C ALA A 25 -27.84 3.17 0.54
N SER A 26 -28.98 2.52 0.35
CA SER A 26 -29.63 2.40 -0.94
C SER A 26 -31.04 2.95 -0.78
N ALA A 27 -31.52 3.66 -1.78
CA ALA A 27 -32.87 4.18 -1.81
C ALA A 27 -33.42 4.06 -3.22
N GLU A 28 -34.62 3.49 -3.32
CA GLU A 28 -35.35 3.34 -4.58
C GLU A 28 -36.37 4.48 -4.73
N GLY A 29 -36.53 4.98 -5.95
CA GLY A 29 -37.49 6.00 -6.32
C GLY A 29 -38.02 5.74 -7.73
N ALA A 30 -39.22 6.24 -8.05
CA ALA A 30 -39.81 6.07 -9.37
C ALA A 30 -39.08 6.92 -10.43
N THR A 31 -38.33 7.94 -9.99
CA THR A 31 -37.44 8.77 -10.81
C THR A 31 -36.08 8.91 -10.17
N ARG A 32 -35.09 9.33 -10.97
CA ARG A 32 -33.71 9.58 -10.53
C ARG A 32 -33.67 10.63 -9.42
N GLU A 33 -34.44 11.70 -9.56
CA GLU A 33 -34.53 12.78 -8.58
C GLU A 33 -35.13 12.30 -7.26
N GLU A 34 -36.14 11.42 -7.32
CA GLU A 34 -36.77 10.85 -6.13
C GLU A 34 -35.84 9.87 -5.39
N ALA A 35 -35.12 9.03 -6.13
CA ALA A 35 -34.11 8.13 -5.56
C ALA A 35 -33.00 8.93 -4.85
N LEU A 36 -32.52 10.02 -5.45
CA LEU A 36 -31.52 10.91 -4.87
C LEU A 36 -32.03 11.65 -3.62
N ALA A 37 -33.28 12.11 -3.62
CA ALA A 37 -33.88 12.78 -2.47
C ALA A 37 -34.00 11.82 -1.26
N ARG A 38 -34.44 10.58 -1.50
CA ARG A 38 -34.56 9.53 -0.47
C ARG A 38 -33.19 9.07 0.04
N LEU A 39 -32.22 8.95 -0.86
CA LEU A 39 -30.84 8.64 -0.49
C LEU A 39 -30.24 9.75 0.38
N ARG A 40 -30.45 11.01 0.01
CA ARG A 40 -30.00 12.17 0.79
C ARG A 40 -30.59 12.19 2.20
N ALA A 41 -31.89 11.95 2.35
CA ALA A 41 -32.53 11.89 3.67
C ALA A 41 -31.95 10.75 4.54
N THR A 42 -31.68 9.59 3.92
CA THR A 42 -31.07 8.44 4.60
C THR A 42 -29.62 8.72 5.03
N LEU A 43 -28.88 9.49 4.23
CA LEU A 43 -27.51 9.89 4.52
C LEU A 43 -27.47 11.00 5.60
N GLU A 44 -28.36 11.99 5.55
CA GLU A 44 -28.41 13.08 6.55
C GLU A 44 -28.60 12.54 7.99
N GLY A 45 -29.35 11.46 8.16
CA GLY A 45 -29.49 10.79 9.47
C GLY A 45 -28.24 10.01 9.91
N LYS A 46 -27.41 9.53 8.99
CA LYS A 46 -26.24 8.68 9.26
C LYS A 46 -24.90 9.44 9.28
N VAL A 47 -24.86 10.66 8.71
CA VAL A 47 -23.64 11.47 8.50
C VAL A 47 -23.44 12.53 9.61
N GLN A 48 -24.23 12.52 10.70
CA GLN A 48 -24.04 13.48 11.78
C GLN A 48 -22.63 13.39 12.38
N GLY A 49 -21.83 14.46 12.22
CA GLY A 49 -20.44 14.53 12.72
C GLY A 49 -19.38 13.90 11.81
N VAL A 50 -19.72 13.59 10.56
CA VAL A 50 -18.80 13.02 9.57
C VAL A 50 -18.68 13.98 8.37
N GLU A 51 -17.45 14.29 7.98
CA GLU A 51 -17.13 15.10 6.80
C GLU A 51 -16.77 14.20 5.62
N VAL A 52 -17.37 14.44 4.45
CA VAL A 52 -17.00 13.76 3.20
C VAL A 52 -15.93 14.58 2.51
N VAL A 53 -14.70 14.06 2.49
CA VAL A 53 -13.57 14.71 1.82
C VAL A 53 -13.25 13.95 0.53
N ARG A 54 -13.12 14.67 -0.58
CA ARG A 54 -12.55 14.09 -1.81
C ARG A 54 -11.04 14.05 -1.66
N LEU A 55 -10.47 12.85 -1.61
CA LEU A 55 -9.04 12.65 -1.53
C LEU A 55 -8.52 12.27 -2.92
N THR A 56 -7.70 13.15 -3.48
CA THR A 56 -6.90 12.84 -4.66
C THR A 56 -5.74 11.95 -4.22
N ILE A 57 -5.78 10.67 -4.59
CA ILE A 57 -4.62 9.80 -4.44
C ILE A 57 -3.80 9.90 -5.73
N PRO A 58 -2.53 10.35 -5.66
CA PRO A 58 -1.61 10.19 -6.77
C PRO A 58 -1.46 8.69 -7.00
N THR A 59 -2.01 8.21 -8.11
CA THR A 59 -1.81 6.83 -8.54
C THR A 59 -0.32 6.60 -8.72
N LEU A 60 0.19 5.42 -8.36
CA LEU A 60 1.60 4.99 -8.46
C LEU A 60 2.25 5.13 -9.86
N GLY A 61 1.59 5.75 -10.84
CA GLY A 61 2.19 6.25 -12.08
C GLY A 61 2.64 7.72 -12.03
N GLN A 62 2.50 8.41 -10.89
CA GLN A 62 3.14 9.70 -10.61
C GLN A 62 4.05 9.60 -9.38
N VAL A 63 4.78 8.50 -9.27
CA VAL A 63 6.10 8.61 -8.64
C VAL A 63 6.89 9.46 -9.62
N ALA A 64 7.37 10.64 -9.21
CA ALA A 64 8.41 11.32 -9.97
C ALA A 64 9.45 10.25 -10.29
N GLU A 65 9.64 9.97 -11.59
CA GLU A 65 10.39 8.81 -12.04
C GLU A 65 11.68 8.71 -11.21
N PRO A 66 11.95 7.56 -10.56
CA PRO A 66 13.25 7.39 -9.92
C PRO A 66 14.28 7.66 -11.01
N THR A 67 15.19 8.62 -10.75
CA THR A 67 16.28 8.98 -11.67
C THR A 67 16.99 7.69 -12.11
N GLY A 68 16.69 7.22 -13.33
CA GLY A 68 17.04 5.87 -13.77
C GLY A 68 16.08 5.29 -14.82
N THR A 69 14.76 5.38 -14.61
CA THR A 69 13.76 4.69 -15.44
C THR A 69 13.33 5.45 -16.71
N THR A 70 14.06 6.49 -17.11
CA THR A 70 13.70 7.33 -18.26
C THR A 70 14.40 6.79 -19.52
N GLY A 71 13.82 5.76 -20.12
CA GLY A 71 14.27 5.15 -21.36
C GLY A 71 14.01 3.65 -21.38
N ASP A 72 13.96 3.03 -22.56
CA ASP A 72 13.93 1.58 -22.68
C ASP A 72 15.22 1.00 -22.08
N GLU A 73 15.20 0.67 -20.78
CA GLU A 73 16.28 0.02 -20.04
C GLU A 73 16.58 -1.41 -20.56
N GLN A 74 15.73 -1.90 -21.48
CA GLN A 74 15.83 -3.19 -22.15
C GLN A 74 16.10 -3.07 -23.66
N LEU A 75 16.58 -1.92 -24.13
CA LEU A 75 17.13 -1.84 -25.50
C LEU A 75 18.39 -2.71 -25.59
N ASP A 76 18.33 -3.77 -26.39
CA ASP A 76 19.49 -4.60 -26.80
C ASP A 76 20.43 -3.84 -27.76
N ASP A 77 20.56 -2.53 -27.61
CA ASP A 77 21.50 -1.70 -28.35
C ASP A 77 22.89 -1.83 -27.70
N PRO A 78 23.94 -2.20 -28.45
CA PRO A 78 25.30 -2.34 -27.92
C PRO A 78 25.82 -1.07 -27.23
N GLU A 79 25.42 0.14 -27.66
CA GLU A 79 25.86 1.38 -27.03
C GLU A 79 25.21 1.60 -25.66
N VAL A 80 23.94 1.21 -25.51
CA VAL A 80 23.20 1.27 -24.24
C VAL A 80 23.80 0.27 -23.25
N VAL A 81 24.06 -0.96 -23.71
CA VAL A 81 24.73 -2.00 -22.89
C VAL A 81 26.11 -1.52 -22.42
N ALA A 82 26.91 -0.92 -23.30
CA ALA A 82 28.24 -0.40 -22.94
C ALA A 82 28.18 0.67 -21.83
N ARG A 83 27.17 1.55 -21.88
CA ARG A 83 26.94 2.57 -20.84
C ARG A 83 26.61 1.93 -19.48
N TRP A 84 25.76 0.91 -19.47
CA TRP A 84 25.39 0.21 -18.23
C TRP A 84 26.55 -0.59 -17.65
N VAL A 85 27.34 -1.26 -18.49
CA VAL A 85 28.55 -1.97 -18.04
C VAL A 85 29.55 -0.99 -17.42
N ALA A 86 29.81 0.15 -18.07
CA ALA A 86 30.69 1.18 -17.52
C ALA A 86 30.16 1.75 -16.19
N ALA A 87 28.84 1.95 -16.06
CA ALA A 87 28.22 2.41 -14.83
C ALA A 87 28.34 1.37 -13.71
N PHE A 88 28.17 0.08 -14.02
CA PHE A 88 28.33 -1.03 -13.09
C PHE A 88 29.79 -1.17 -12.61
N ASP A 89 30.75 -1.10 -13.53
CA ASP A 89 32.19 -1.17 -13.21
C ASP A 89 32.65 0.02 -12.36
N ALA A 90 31.95 1.16 -12.42
CA ALA A 90 32.21 2.32 -11.59
C ALA A 90 31.68 2.16 -10.14
N ILE A 91 30.86 1.15 -9.84
CA ILE A 91 30.34 0.92 -8.49
C ILE A 91 31.48 0.34 -7.63
N PRO A 92 31.90 1.02 -6.54
CA PRO A 92 32.95 0.51 -5.69
C PRO A 92 32.49 -0.81 -5.04
N PRO A 93 33.37 -1.82 -4.95
CA PRO A 93 33.03 -3.08 -4.33
C PRO A 93 32.61 -2.84 -2.88
N LEU A 94 31.48 -3.43 -2.49
CA LEU A 94 30.97 -3.34 -1.13
C LEU A 94 32.00 -3.97 -0.18
N GLN A 95 32.71 -3.15 0.58
CA GLN A 95 33.60 -3.59 1.64
C GLN A 95 32.75 -3.78 2.89
N MET A 96 32.39 -5.02 3.21
CA MET A 96 31.78 -5.35 4.49
C MET A 96 32.88 -5.83 5.43
N THR A 97 32.96 -5.24 6.63
CA THR A 97 33.92 -5.68 7.63
C THR A 97 33.52 -7.05 8.18
N THR A 98 34.49 -7.80 8.72
CA THR A 98 34.21 -9.11 9.36
C THR A 98 33.18 -8.99 10.49
N GLU A 99 33.22 -7.89 11.24
CA GLU A 99 32.26 -7.62 12.32
C GLU A 99 30.84 -7.44 11.76
N GLU A 100 30.68 -6.60 10.73
CA GLU A 100 29.39 -6.41 10.05
C GLU A 100 28.88 -7.71 9.40
N GLU A 101 29.77 -8.52 8.82
CA GLU A 101 29.40 -9.81 8.25
C GLU A 101 28.85 -10.76 9.32
N THR A 102 29.48 -10.80 10.50
CA THR A 102 29.00 -11.64 11.60
C THR A 102 27.67 -11.12 12.16
N ALA A 103 27.52 -9.80 12.31
CA ALA A 103 26.27 -9.19 12.75
C ALA A 103 25.12 -9.49 11.76
N TRP A 104 25.41 -9.39 10.45
CA TRP A 104 24.46 -9.75 9.40
C TRP A 104 24.11 -11.24 9.42
N LYS A 105 25.10 -12.13 9.56
CA LYS A 105 24.86 -13.58 9.66
C LYS A 105 23.99 -13.93 10.87
N ILE A 106 24.22 -13.29 12.01
CA ILE A 106 23.41 -13.44 13.23
C ILE A 106 21.99 -12.95 12.96
N ALA A 107 21.82 -11.74 12.40
CA ALA A 107 20.50 -11.20 12.06
C ALA A 107 19.75 -12.10 11.07
N ARG A 108 20.44 -12.64 10.06
CA ARG A 108 19.88 -13.57 9.05
C ARG A 108 19.48 -14.91 9.65
N LEU A 109 20.19 -15.39 10.68
CA LEU A 109 19.82 -16.58 11.43
C LEU A 109 18.57 -16.31 12.29
N SER A 110 18.56 -15.21 13.04
CA SER A 110 17.42 -14.80 13.87
C SER A 110 16.14 -14.63 13.03
N GLN A 111 16.25 -14.01 11.84
CA GLN A 111 15.14 -13.85 10.92
C GLN A 111 14.60 -15.21 10.45
N ARG A 112 15.47 -16.12 10.00
CA ARG A 112 15.05 -17.47 9.55
C ARG A 112 14.35 -18.26 10.64
N VAL A 113 14.81 -18.12 11.88
CA VAL A 113 14.17 -18.74 13.04
C VAL A 113 12.78 -18.14 13.27
N ALA A 114 12.64 -16.81 13.26
CA ALA A 114 11.36 -16.13 13.42
C ALA A 114 10.36 -16.48 12.30
N ASP A 115 10.84 -16.55 11.06
CA ASP A 115 10.03 -16.93 9.90
C ASP A 115 9.53 -18.37 10.05
N ARG A 116 10.41 -19.30 10.44
CA ARG A 116 10.03 -20.70 10.69
C ARG A 116 8.98 -20.81 11.79
N PHE A 117 9.16 -20.14 12.92
CA PHE A 117 8.15 -20.12 13.98
C PHE A 117 6.80 -19.55 13.51
N SER A 118 6.83 -18.52 12.66
CA SER A 118 5.63 -17.92 12.10
C SER A 118 4.90 -18.88 11.17
N VAL A 119 5.64 -19.61 10.32
CA VAL A 119 5.09 -20.65 9.44
C VAL A 119 4.52 -21.81 10.25
N ASP A 120 5.26 -22.33 11.24
CA ASP A 120 4.81 -23.43 12.10
C ASP A 120 3.52 -23.08 12.85
N ARG A 121 3.41 -21.83 13.34
CA ARG A 121 2.19 -21.32 13.98
C ARG A 121 1.00 -21.29 13.01
N ILE A 122 1.22 -20.82 11.78
CA ILE A 122 0.16 -20.79 10.75
C ILE A 122 -0.29 -22.22 10.43
N VAL A 123 0.66 -23.14 10.25
CA VAL A 123 0.39 -24.57 9.96
C VAL A 123 -0.41 -25.23 11.09
N ALA A 124 -0.10 -24.92 12.36
CA ALA A 124 -0.84 -25.44 13.51
C ALA A 124 -2.28 -24.91 13.63
N GLN A 125 -2.58 -23.75 13.04
CA GLN A 125 -3.90 -23.12 13.07
C GLN A 125 -4.79 -23.54 11.88
N LEU A 126 -4.26 -24.31 10.92
CA LEU A 126 -5.05 -24.82 9.81
C LEU A 126 -5.97 -25.97 10.29
N PRO A 127 -7.27 -25.92 9.98
CA PRO A 127 -8.20 -26.98 10.36
C PRO A 127 -7.85 -28.27 9.61
N GLY A 128 -7.45 -29.31 10.36
CA GLY A 128 -7.11 -30.63 9.82
C GLY A 128 -5.77 -31.21 10.27
N ASN A 129 -4.96 -30.49 11.08
CA ASN A 129 -3.61 -30.93 11.46
C ASN A 129 -3.47 -31.45 12.92
N THR A 130 -4.54 -31.99 13.50
CA THR A 130 -4.46 -32.82 14.72
C THR A 130 -4.64 -34.29 14.34
N GLY A 131 -3.52 -34.98 14.13
CA GLY A 131 -3.41 -36.43 14.04
C GLY A 131 -2.43 -36.93 15.09
#